data_AF-A0A9W9REB6-F1
#
_entry.id   AF-A0A9W9REB6-F1
#
_cell.length_a   1.000
_cell.length_b   1.000
_cell.length_c   1.000
_cell.angle_alpha   90.00
_cell.angle_beta   90.00
_cell.angle_gamma   90.00
#
_symmetry.space_group_name_H-M   'P 1'
#
loop_
_entity.id
_entity.type
_entity.pdbx_description
1 polymer ?
#
loop_
_entity_poly.entity_id
_entity_poly.type
_entity_poly.pdbx_seq_one_letter_code
_entity_poly.pdbx_strand_id
1 'polypeptide(L)'
;MSRQVSPEKTTPPFSTGGTPQPRNLEPMQSSSSDAEFTIVNRLTRGLEDCDWDQLQEKYTDAMDEHSRVEDDLRAETAKLLEVFTAWSQTTVLQDEKRALKRFKTQMQHVQNSEVSLESKKKHYMDVVKAFQSALALLNDQMKV
;
A
#
# COMPACT_ATOMS: atom_id res chain seq x y z
N MET A 1 12.66 5.38 -40.87
CA MET A 1 12.51 5.51 -39.40
C MET A 1 13.69 4.81 -38.76
N SER A 2 14.65 5.61 -38.31
CA SER A 2 15.97 5.18 -37.86
C SER A 2 15.91 4.55 -36.47
N ARG A 3 16.50 3.36 -36.32
CA ARG A 3 16.72 2.71 -35.01
C ARG A 3 18.01 3.27 -34.41
N GLN A 4 17.88 4.00 -33.31
CA GLN A 4 19.01 4.41 -32.48
C GLN A 4 19.45 3.24 -31.60
N VAL A 5 20.74 2.89 -31.70
CA VAL A 5 21.45 1.97 -30.82
C VAL A 5 22.12 2.83 -29.74
N SER A 6 21.86 2.56 -28.46
CA SER A 6 22.52 3.24 -27.33
C SER A 6 23.67 2.39 -26.78
N PRO A 7 24.81 2.99 -26.38
CA PRO A 7 26.02 2.25 -26.04
C PRO A 7 26.15 1.90 -24.55
N GLU A 8 26.93 0.83 -24.33
CA GLU A 8 27.65 0.36 -23.15
C GLU A 8 27.52 1.13 -21.82
N LYS A 9 27.08 0.40 -20.79
CA LYS A 9 27.22 0.81 -19.38
C LYS A 9 28.29 -0.07 -18.72
N THR A 10 29.48 0.51 -18.58
CA THR A 10 30.64 -0.03 -17.86
C THR A 10 30.36 -0.18 -16.36
N THR A 11 30.47 -1.40 -15.86
CA THR A 11 30.42 -1.76 -14.43
C THR A 11 31.81 -1.54 -13.79
N PRO A 12 31.93 -0.84 -12.65
CA PRO A 12 33.22 -0.74 -11.96
C PRO A 12 33.51 -2.02 -11.16
N PRO A 13 34.79 -2.43 -11.03
CA PRO A 13 35.16 -3.64 -10.29
C PRO A 13 35.05 -3.45 -8.77
N PHE A 14 34.51 -4.47 -8.12
CA PHE A 14 34.40 -4.62 -6.67
C PHE A 14 35.80 -4.84 -6.07
N SER A 15 36.28 -3.83 -5.33
CA SER A 15 37.56 -3.88 -4.63
C SER A 15 37.37 -4.51 -3.24
N THR A 16 37.76 -5.78 -3.07
CA THR A 16 37.84 -6.43 -1.76
C THR A 16 39.27 -6.32 -1.24
N GLY A 17 39.45 -5.62 -0.12
CA GLY A 17 40.73 -5.59 0.58
C GLY A 17 40.73 -4.57 1.70
N GLY A 18 40.46 -5.02 2.93
CA GLY A 18 40.53 -4.18 4.12
C GLY A 18 40.22 -4.95 5.39
N THR A 19 41.23 -5.63 5.93
CA THR A 19 41.24 -6.24 7.26
C THR A 19 40.96 -5.17 8.33
N PRO A 20 39.97 -5.33 9.24
CA PRO A 20 39.72 -4.35 10.28
C PRO A 20 40.69 -4.53 11.46
N GLN A 21 41.39 -3.46 11.81
CA GLN A 21 42.25 -3.33 12.99
C GLN A 21 41.39 -3.30 14.28
N PRO A 22 41.83 -3.91 15.41
CA PRO A 22 41.05 -3.90 16.64
C PRO A 22 40.99 -2.50 17.26
N ARG A 23 39.77 -2.03 17.53
CA ARG A 23 39.47 -0.81 18.27
C ARG A 23 39.81 -1.03 19.75
N ASN A 24 40.82 -0.31 20.26
CA ASN A 24 41.05 -0.21 21.70
C ASN A 24 39.78 0.34 22.36
N LEU A 25 39.21 -0.41 23.31
CA LEU A 25 38.14 0.03 24.18
C LEU A 25 38.81 0.65 25.42
N GLU A 26 38.82 1.98 25.53
CA GLU A 26 39.03 2.60 26.83
C GLU A 26 37.82 2.33 27.73
N PRO A 27 38.00 2.22 29.06
CA PRO A 27 36.91 1.96 29.97
C PRO A 27 35.99 3.20 30.03
N MET A 28 34.79 3.07 29.47
CA MET A 28 33.72 4.05 29.62
C MET A 28 33.17 3.95 31.05
N GLN A 29 33.91 4.49 32.03
CA GLN A 29 33.36 4.81 33.34
C GLN A 29 32.82 6.23 33.28
N SER A 30 31.69 6.37 32.59
CA SER A 30 30.84 7.56 32.74
C SER A 30 29.96 7.31 33.97
N SER A 31 30.30 7.95 35.09
CA SER A 31 29.47 8.07 36.28
C SER A 31 28.10 8.64 35.88
N SER A 32 27.09 7.76 35.81
CA SER A 32 25.69 8.14 35.49
C SER A 32 25.16 9.28 36.38
N SER A 33 25.71 9.47 37.58
CA SER A 33 25.29 10.52 38.51
C SER A 33 25.64 11.94 38.05
N ASP A 34 26.75 12.13 37.34
CA ASP A 34 27.22 13.47 36.98
C ASP A 34 26.39 14.06 35.82
N ALA A 35 25.90 13.20 34.93
CA ALA A 35 24.99 13.58 33.86
C ALA A 35 23.60 13.98 34.40
N GLU A 36 23.09 13.24 35.38
CA GLU A 36 21.77 13.50 35.99
C GLU A 36 21.77 14.80 36.79
N PHE A 37 22.81 15.04 37.59
CA PHE A 37 22.97 16.29 38.35
C PHE A 37 23.08 17.53 37.45
N THR A 38 23.74 17.40 36.30
CA THR A 38 23.86 18.48 35.31
C THR A 38 22.51 18.83 34.67
N ILE A 39 21.64 17.83 34.45
CA ILE A 39 20.29 18.02 33.90
C ILE A 39 19.40 18.71 34.94
N VAL A 40 19.40 18.24 36.18
CA VAL A 40 18.59 18.82 37.25
C VAL A 40 18.95 20.29 37.44
N ASN A 41 20.23 20.62 37.59
CA ASN A 41 20.68 22.01 37.75
C ASN A 41 20.31 22.92 36.57
N ARG A 42 20.21 22.35 35.36
CA ARG A 42 19.79 23.11 34.18
C ARG A 42 18.30 23.41 34.21
N LEU A 43 17.48 22.46 34.67
CA LEU A 43 16.03 22.59 34.77
C LEU A 43 15.61 23.44 35.96
N THR A 44 16.36 23.41 37.06
CA THR A 44 16.07 24.15 38.29
C THR A 44 16.67 25.55 38.31
N ARG A 45 17.47 25.93 37.31
CA ARG A 45 18.09 27.26 37.24
C ARG A 45 17.03 28.36 37.19
N GLY A 46 17.06 29.28 38.15
CA GLY A 46 16.09 30.38 38.28
C GLY A 46 14.85 30.05 39.10
N LEU A 47 14.76 28.82 39.63
CA LEU A 47 13.76 28.43 40.63
C LEU A 47 14.25 28.65 42.07
N GLU A 48 15.56 28.81 42.26
CA GLU A 48 16.21 29.03 43.57
C GLU A 48 15.73 30.32 44.26
N ASP A 49 15.31 31.33 43.47
CA ASP A 49 14.84 32.63 43.96
C ASP A 49 13.30 32.78 43.91
N CYS A 50 12.56 31.73 43.56
CA CYS A 50 11.10 31.78 43.44
C CYS A 50 10.42 31.41 44.76
N ASP A 51 9.46 32.24 45.20
CA ASP A 51 8.52 31.84 46.25
C ASP A 51 7.55 30.77 45.74
N TRP A 52 6.97 29.98 46.66
CA TRP A 52 6.04 28.89 46.33
C TRP A 52 4.87 29.33 45.45
N ASP A 53 4.32 30.52 45.70
CA ASP A 53 3.20 31.07 44.91
C ASP A 53 3.64 31.39 43.47
N GLN A 54 4.83 31.95 43.28
CA GLN A 54 5.40 32.25 41.97
C GLN A 54 5.74 30.97 41.20
N LEU A 55 6.18 29.93 41.91
CA LEU A 55 6.41 28.61 41.33
C LEU A 55 5.11 27.98 40.85
N GLN A 56 4.05 28.06 41.66
CA GLN A 56 2.74 27.56 41.29
C GLN A 56 2.19 28.28 40.05
N GLU A 57 2.28 29.61 40.01
CA GLU A 57 1.87 30.42 38.85
C GLU A 57 2.61 30.00 37.58
N LYS A 58 3.95 29.96 37.61
CA LYS A 58 4.77 29.54 36.47
C LYS A 58 4.45 28.12 36.00
N TYR A 59 4.16 27.22 36.92
CA TYR A 59 3.78 25.85 36.58
C TYR A 59 2.42 25.82 35.89
N THR A 60 1.42 26.51 36.43
CA THR A 60 0.08 26.59 35.84
C THR A 60 0.14 27.23 34.46
N ASP A 61 0.85 28.34 34.29
CA ASP A 61 1.05 29.00 32.99
C ASP A 61 1.70 28.06 31.97
N ALA A 62 2.72 27.30 32.38
CA ALA A 62 3.37 26.33 31.52
C ALA A 62 2.43 25.19 31.12
N MET A 63 1.62 24.67 32.04
CA MET A 63 0.63 23.62 31.75
C MET A 63 -0.48 24.13 30.82
N ASP A 64 -0.93 25.37 30.99
CA ASP A 64 -1.95 25.98 30.13
C ASP A 64 -1.41 26.21 28.71
N GLU A 65 -0.18 26.70 28.58
CA GLU A 65 0.48 26.85 27.28
C GLU A 65 0.67 25.50 26.59
N HIS A 66 1.16 24.49 27.31
CA HIS A 66 1.29 23.13 26.77
C HIS A 66 -0.06 22.56 26.32
N SER A 67 -1.10 22.74 27.13
CA SER A 67 -2.46 22.29 26.79
C SER A 67 -2.96 22.96 25.50
N ARG A 68 -2.73 24.27 25.34
CA ARG A 68 -3.10 24.99 24.12
C ARG A 68 -2.37 24.45 22.88
N VAL A 69 -1.06 24.22 23.00
CA VAL A 69 -0.25 23.68 21.88
C VAL A 69 -0.71 22.27 21.51
N GLU A 70 -1.01 21.42 22.50
CA GLU A 70 -1.54 20.08 22.26
C GLU A 70 -2.92 20.10 21.58
N ASP A 71 -3.80 21.02 21.99
CA ASP A 71 -5.12 21.19 21.39
C ASP A 71 -5.02 21.63 19.93
N ASP A 72 -4.14 22.59 19.63
CA ASP A 72 -3.88 23.05 18.26
C ASP A 72 -3.33 21.91 17.38
N LEU A 73 -2.33 21.16 17.89
CA LEU A 73 -1.76 20.02 17.18
C LEU A 73 -2.81 18.92 16.94
N ARG A 74 -3.68 18.67 17.92
CA ARG A 74 -4.79 17.70 17.78
C ARG A 74 -5.77 18.16 16.70
N ALA A 75 -6.10 19.44 16.66
CA ALA A 75 -6.99 20.00 15.65
C ALA A 75 -6.40 19.90 14.24
N GLU A 76 -5.11 20.17 14.06
CA GLU A 76 -4.42 20.00 12.78
C GLU A 76 -4.38 18.54 12.33
N THR A 77 -4.05 17.64 13.26
CA THR A 77 -4.02 16.20 12.98
C THR A 77 -5.40 15.69 12.59
N ALA A 78 -6.46 16.14 13.26
CA ALA A 78 -7.84 15.78 12.93
C ALA A 78 -8.22 16.22 11.51
N LYS A 79 -7.86 17.45 11.09
CA LYS A 79 -8.09 17.94 9.73
C LYS A 79 -7.37 17.09 8.68
N LEU A 80 -6.13 16.66 8.96
CA LEU A 80 -5.38 15.81 8.04
C LEU A 80 -6.00 14.41 7.93
N LEU A 81 -6.43 13.84 9.06
CA LEU A 81 -7.10 12.55 9.10
C LEU A 81 -8.44 12.59 8.37
N GLU A 82 -9.19 13.69 8.45
CA GLU A 82 -10.46 13.85 7.72
C GLU A 82 -10.27 13.64 6.20
N VAL A 83 -9.26 14.29 5.61
CA VAL A 83 -8.94 14.15 4.18
C VAL A 83 -8.54 12.71 3.85
N PHE A 84 -7.70 12.09 4.70
CA PHE A 84 -7.27 10.71 4.50
C PHE A 84 -8.44 9.71 4.59
N THR A 85 -9.35 9.90 5.55
CA THR A 85 -10.54 9.07 5.71
C THR A 85 -11.47 9.23 4.51
N ALA A 86 -11.74 10.45 4.06
CA ALA A 86 -12.58 10.68 2.89
C ALA A 86 -11.99 10.05 1.61
N TRP A 87 -10.67 10.19 1.42
CA TRP A 87 -9.97 9.60 0.28
C TRP A 87 -9.95 8.06 0.35
N SER A 88 -9.63 7.47 1.49
CA SER A 88 -9.60 6.01 1.66
C SER A 88 -10.98 5.38 1.44
N GLN A 89 -12.03 5.98 1.98
CA GLN A 89 -13.41 5.53 1.73
C GLN A 89 -13.79 5.64 0.24
N THR A 90 -13.47 6.76 -0.39
CA THR A 90 -13.81 6.98 -1.81
C THR A 90 -13.06 6.01 -2.73
N THR A 91 -11.77 5.78 -2.47
CA THR A 91 -10.94 4.88 -3.28
C THR A 91 -11.40 3.44 -3.19
N VAL A 92 -11.75 2.94 -2.00
CA VAL A 92 -12.33 1.60 -1.83
C VAL A 92 -13.62 1.46 -2.64
N LEU A 93 -14.58 2.38 -2.48
CA LEU A 93 -15.85 2.34 -3.20
C LEU A 93 -15.68 2.37 -4.73
N GLN A 94 -14.76 3.19 -5.22
CA GLN A 94 -14.48 3.27 -6.66
C GLN A 94 -13.80 2.01 -7.18
N ASP A 95 -12.88 1.41 -6.41
CA ASP A 95 -12.22 0.18 -6.81
C ASP A 95 -13.18 -1.01 -6.84
N GLU A 96 -14.06 -1.14 -5.85
CA GLU A 96 -15.14 -2.14 -5.84
C GLU A 96 -16.04 -2.01 -7.07
N LYS A 97 -16.48 -0.78 -7.39
CA LYS A 97 -17.30 -0.50 -8.58
C LYS A 97 -16.56 -0.86 -9.87
N ARG A 98 -15.26 -0.59 -9.94
CA ARG A 98 -14.41 -0.91 -11.09
C ARG A 98 -14.22 -2.42 -11.24
N ALA A 99 -13.95 -3.12 -10.14
CA ALA A 99 -13.81 -4.57 -10.10
C ALA A 99 -15.11 -5.25 -10.55
N LEU A 100 -16.27 -4.82 -10.03
CA LEU A 100 -17.58 -5.33 -10.42
C LEU A 100 -17.86 -5.12 -11.91
N LYS A 101 -17.55 -3.93 -12.47
CA LYS A 101 -17.72 -3.66 -13.90
C LYS A 101 -16.87 -4.59 -14.75
N ARG A 102 -15.58 -4.75 -14.41
CA ARG A 102 -14.68 -5.67 -15.11
C ARG A 102 -15.17 -7.10 -15.07
N PHE A 103 -15.58 -7.56 -13.89
CA PHE A 103 -16.14 -8.89 -13.71
C PHE A 103 -17.37 -9.11 -14.61
N LYS A 104 -18.31 -8.15 -14.64
CA LYS A 104 -19.49 -8.23 -15.52
C LYS A 104 -19.11 -8.29 -17.00
N THR A 105 -18.16 -7.46 -17.45
CA THR A 105 -17.70 -7.48 -18.84
C THR A 105 -17.05 -8.81 -19.21
N GLN A 106 -16.18 -9.35 -18.34
CA GLN A 106 -15.54 -10.64 -18.57
C GLN A 106 -16.57 -11.78 -18.58
N MET A 107 -17.48 -11.79 -17.62
CA MET A 107 -18.57 -12.76 -17.56
C MET A 107 -19.42 -12.73 -18.85
N GLN A 108 -19.83 -11.54 -19.27
CA GLN A 108 -20.63 -11.37 -20.49
C GLN A 108 -19.86 -11.81 -21.74
N HIS A 109 -18.57 -11.51 -21.83
CA HIS A 109 -17.73 -11.97 -22.93
C HIS A 109 -17.67 -13.51 -22.99
N VAL A 110 -17.43 -14.16 -21.85
CA VAL A 110 -17.41 -15.63 -21.75
C VAL A 110 -18.77 -16.22 -22.13
N GLN A 111 -19.86 -15.73 -21.55
CA GLN A 111 -21.22 -16.19 -21.85
C GLN A 111 -21.56 -16.06 -23.34
N ASN A 112 -21.23 -14.92 -23.97
CA ASN A 112 -21.44 -14.73 -25.39
C ASN A 112 -20.66 -15.74 -26.23
N SER A 113 -19.41 -16.02 -25.85
CA SER A 113 -18.57 -17.01 -26.53
C SER A 113 -19.13 -18.43 -26.39
N GLU A 114 -19.64 -18.80 -25.22
CA GLU A 114 -20.28 -20.09 -24.94
C GLU A 114 -21.56 -20.26 -25.75
N VAL A 115 -22.43 -19.25 -25.77
CA VAL A 115 -23.66 -19.25 -26.60
C VAL A 115 -23.33 -19.44 -28.08
N SER A 116 -22.29 -18.75 -28.58
CA SER A 116 -21.87 -18.88 -29.97
C SER A 116 -21.36 -20.29 -30.31
N LEU A 117 -20.67 -20.93 -29.36
CA LEU A 117 -20.14 -22.28 -29.51
C LEU A 117 -21.26 -23.31 -29.48
N GLU A 118 -22.19 -23.19 -28.53
CA GLU A 118 -23.34 -24.10 -28.44
C GLU A 118 -24.24 -23.99 -29.68
N SER A 119 -24.42 -22.77 -30.22
CA SER A 119 -25.15 -22.57 -31.49
C SER A 119 -24.48 -23.31 -32.65
N LYS A 120 -23.15 -23.26 -32.76
CA LYS A 120 -22.41 -23.98 -33.81
C LYS A 120 -22.55 -25.49 -33.62
N LYS A 121 -22.39 -25.98 -32.40
CA LYS A 121 -22.53 -27.40 -32.05
C LYS A 121 -23.93 -27.92 -32.42
N LYS A 122 -25.00 -27.19 -32.04
CA LYS A 122 -26.38 -27.53 -32.41
C LYS A 122 -26.55 -27.61 -33.92
N HIS A 123 -26.03 -26.61 -34.66
CA HIS A 123 -26.09 -26.62 -36.13
C HIS A 123 -25.40 -27.86 -36.72
N TYR A 124 -24.20 -28.21 -36.27
CA TYR A 124 -23.51 -29.41 -36.74
C TYR A 124 -24.30 -30.70 -36.42
N MET A 125 -24.89 -30.80 -35.22
CA MET A 125 -25.74 -31.94 -34.87
C MET A 125 -26.96 -32.05 -35.80
N ASP A 126 -27.62 -30.93 -36.10
CA ASP A 126 -28.79 -30.91 -36.99
C ASP A 126 -28.41 -31.31 -38.42
N VAL A 127 -27.27 -30.81 -38.92
CA VAL A 127 -26.73 -31.18 -40.24
C VAL A 127 -26.40 -32.67 -40.32
N VAL A 128 -25.70 -33.22 -39.31
CA VAL A 128 -25.37 -34.65 -39.25
C VAL A 128 -26.64 -35.49 -39.18
N LYS A 129 -27.63 -35.08 -38.38
CA LYS A 129 -28.93 -35.76 -38.28
C LYS A 129 -29.68 -35.75 -39.61
N ALA A 130 -29.65 -34.64 -40.35
CA ALA A 130 -30.25 -34.55 -41.67
C ALA A 130 -29.57 -35.51 -42.66
N PHE A 131 -28.23 -35.57 -42.67
CA PHE A 131 -27.49 -36.53 -43.50
C PHE A 131 -27.79 -37.98 -43.13
N GLN A 132 -27.83 -38.32 -41.84
CA GLN A 132 -28.21 -39.65 -41.38
C GLN A 132 -29.63 -40.02 -41.82
N SER A 133 -30.57 -39.08 -41.73
CA SER A 133 -31.97 -39.30 -42.16
C SER A 133 -32.05 -39.53 -43.68
N ALA A 134 -31.30 -38.76 -44.47
CA ALA A 134 -31.22 -38.95 -45.91
C ALA A 134 -30.60 -40.31 -46.29
N LEU A 135 -29.52 -40.73 -45.62
CA LEU A 135 -28.91 -42.05 -45.82
C LEU A 135 -29.85 -43.19 -45.42
N ALA A 136 -30.60 -43.05 -44.33
CA ALA A 136 -31.60 -44.02 -43.93
C ALA A 136 -32.70 -44.16 -44.98
N LEU A 137 -33.21 -43.04 -45.51
CA LEU A 137 -34.20 -43.04 -46.60
C LEU A 137 -33.68 -43.72 -47.87
N LEU A 138 -32.43 -43.47 -48.25
CA LEU A 138 -31.80 -44.12 -49.41
C LEU A 138 -31.65 -45.64 -49.21
N ASN A 139 -31.25 -46.07 -48.02
CA ASN A 139 -31.07 -47.49 -47.72
C ASN A 139 -32.41 -48.24 -47.66
N ASP A 140 -33.49 -47.57 -47.24
CA ASP A 140 -34.84 -48.15 -47.21
C ASP A 140 -35.40 -48.35 -48.63
N GLN A 141 -35.17 -47.37 -49.52
CA GLN A 141 -35.51 -47.46 -50.95
C GLN A 141 -34.77 -48.60 -51.68
N MET A 142 -33.58 -48.97 -51.22
CA MET A 142 -32.77 -50.04 -51.81
C MET A 142 -33.11 -51.46 -51.32
N LYS A 143 -33.96 -51.60 -50.28
CA LYS A 143 -34.37 -52.89 -49.71
C LYS A 143 -35.71 -53.41 -50.24
N VAL A 144 -36.31 -52.71 -51.20
CA VAL A 144 -37.49 -53.13 -51.97
C VAL A 144 -37.03 -53.76 -53.28
#